data_AF-X1DJP0-F1
#
_entry.id   AF-X1DJP0-F1
#
_cell.length_a   1.000
_cell.length_b   1.000
_cell.length_c   1.000
_cell.angle_alpha   90.00
_cell.angle_beta   90.00
_cell.angle_gamma   90.00
#
_symmetry.space_group_name_H-M   'P 1'
#
loop_
_entity.id
_entity.type
_entity.pdbx_description
1 polymer ?
#
loop_
_entity_poly.entity_id
_entity_poly.type
_entity_poly.pdbx_seq_one_letter_code
_entity_poly.pdbx_strand_id
1 'polypeptide(L)'
;MSFKDIVGQERAIKILTKSLKENKVSSSYIFVGSEGTGKKLTAIEFTKAVNCLNLNRNLEACDNCHSCNEINKQCCPDLKIVETTKGSIKIEQIREIRKEIELKPSYSPL
;
A
#
# COMPACT_ATOMS: atom_id res chain seq x y z
N MET A 1 -0.67 11.26 6.35
CA MET A 1 -1.61 11.38 5.20
C MET A 1 -2.64 10.30 5.38
N SER A 2 -3.92 10.57 5.15
CA SER A 2 -5.04 9.65 5.36
C SER A 2 -5.84 9.47 4.06
N PHE A 3 -6.68 8.44 3.99
CA PHE A 3 -7.68 8.30 2.92
C PHE A 3 -8.54 9.56 2.72
N LYS A 4 -8.73 10.38 3.77
CA LYS A 4 -9.45 11.66 3.71
C LYS A 4 -8.79 12.69 2.79
N ASP A 5 -7.49 12.58 2.57
CA ASP A 5 -6.75 13.49 1.70
C ASP A 5 -6.97 13.16 0.20
N ILE A 6 -7.63 12.03 -0.11
CA ILE A 6 -7.91 11.59 -1.47
C ILE A 6 -9.30 12.07 -1.88
N VAL A 7 -9.33 13.22 -2.55
CA VAL A 7 -10.58 13.88 -2.98
C VAL A 7 -11.19 13.18 -4.19
N GLY A 8 -12.52 13.01 -4.18
CA GLY A 8 -13.29 12.54 -5.34
C GLY A 8 -13.23 11.04 -5.63
N GLN A 9 -12.63 10.23 -4.75
CA GLN A 9 -12.50 8.78 -4.91
C GLN A 9 -13.27 7.97 -3.85
N GLU A 10 -14.42 8.48 -3.39
CA GLU A 10 -15.22 7.90 -2.30
C GLU A 10 -15.58 6.42 -2.52
N ARG A 11 -15.96 6.06 -3.75
CA ARG A 11 -16.31 4.67 -4.08
C ARG A 11 -15.12 3.73 -3.93
N ALA A 12 -13.93 4.13 -4.40
CA ALA A 12 -12.72 3.32 -4.29
C ALA A 12 -12.30 3.17 -2.82
N ILE A 13 -12.29 4.27 -2.07
CA ILE A 13 -11.97 4.27 -0.63
C ILE A 13 -12.94 3.37 0.14
N LYS A 14 -14.24 3.41 -0.18
CA LYS A 14 -15.25 2.55 0.46
C LYS A 14 -15.00 1.06 0.21
N ILE A 15 -14.55 0.68 -0.98
CA ILE A 15 -14.21 -0.71 -1.31
C ILE A 15 -13.00 -1.16 -0.49
N LEU A 16 -11.93 -0.34 -0.47
CA LEU A 16 -10.71 -0.64 0.25
C LEU A 16 -10.94 -0.75 1.76
N THR A 17 -11.60 0.24 2.37
CA THR A 17 -11.93 0.22 3.80
C THR A 17 -12.84 -0.95 4.15
N LYS A 18 -13.82 -1.29 3.30
CA LYS A 18 -14.64 -2.49 3.51
C LYS A 18 -13.79 -3.78 3.56
N SER A 19 -12.80 -3.92 2.66
CA SER A 19 -11.90 -5.08 2.65
C SER A 19 -11.07 -5.20 3.93
N LEU A 20 -10.60 -4.06 4.48
CA LEU A 20 -9.90 -4.01 5.77
C LEU A 20 -10.83 -4.42 6.91
N LYS A 21 -12.05 -3.87 6.94
CA LYS A 21 -13.03 -4.16 7.99
C LYS A 21 -13.41 -5.64 8.05
N GLU A 22 -13.58 -6.25 6.89
CA GLU A 22 -13.97 -7.66 6.78
C GLU A 22 -12.78 -8.62 6.90
N ASN A 23 -11.55 -8.08 7.04
CA ASN A 23 -10.30 -8.84 6.98
C ASN A 23 -10.21 -9.72 5.72
N LYS A 24 -10.66 -9.18 4.57
CA LYS A 24 -10.73 -9.84 3.26
C LYS A 24 -9.97 -9.03 2.22
N VAL A 25 -8.68 -8.82 2.50
CA VAL A 25 -7.78 -8.12 1.57
C VAL A 25 -7.42 -9.05 0.41
N SER A 26 -7.74 -8.63 -0.83
CA SER A 26 -7.31 -9.32 -2.06
C SER A 26 -5.78 -9.38 -2.17
N SER A 27 -5.26 -10.43 -2.81
CA SER A 27 -3.83 -10.55 -3.11
C SER A 27 -3.31 -9.49 -4.08
N SER A 28 -4.20 -8.89 -4.88
CA SER A 28 -3.83 -7.87 -5.87
C SER A 28 -4.93 -6.85 -6.10
N TYR A 29 -4.50 -5.63 -6.46
CA TYR A 29 -5.35 -4.49 -6.80
C TYR A 29 -4.77 -3.76 -8.01
N ILE A 30 -5.63 -3.30 -8.92
CA ILE A 30 -5.25 -2.45 -10.06
C ILE A 30 -6.00 -1.13 -9.92
N PHE A 31 -5.26 -0.03 -9.81
CA PHE A 31 -5.82 1.32 -9.77
C PHE A 31 -5.82 1.92 -11.18
N VAL A 32 -7.00 2.26 -11.70
CA VAL A 32 -7.18 2.80 -13.06
C VAL A 32 -7.78 4.21 -12.98
N GLY A 33 -7.30 5.12 -13.84
CA GLY A 33 -7.76 6.51 -13.90
C GLY A 33 -6.74 7.41 -14.59
N SER A 34 -7.10 8.66 -14.83
CA SER A 34 -6.24 9.69 -15.43
C SER A 34 -5.00 9.99 -14.58
N GLU A 35 -3.98 10.60 -15.18
CA GLU A 35 -2.82 11.08 -14.43
C GLU A 35 -3.24 12.12 -13.37
N GLY A 36 -2.55 12.12 -12.22
CA GLY A 36 -2.86 13.05 -11.13
C GLY A 36 -4.05 12.68 -10.23
N THR A 37 -4.83 11.63 -10.51
CA THR A 37 -6.02 11.26 -9.70
C THR A 37 -5.69 10.55 -8.36
N GLY A 38 -4.44 10.60 -7.90
CA GLY A 38 -4.04 10.03 -6.62
C GLY A 38 -3.84 8.51 -6.59
N LYS A 39 -3.83 7.80 -7.73
CA LYS A 39 -3.70 6.31 -7.79
C LYS A 39 -2.55 5.75 -6.93
N LYS A 40 -1.35 6.31 -7.09
CA LYS A 40 -0.15 5.90 -6.33
C LYS A 40 -0.29 6.21 -4.85
N LEU A 41 -0.86 7.38 -4.52
CA LEU A 41 -1.11 7.79 -3.13
C LEU A 41 -2.11 6.84 -2.47
N THR A 42 -3.21 6.50 -3.14
CA THR A 42 -4.20 5.53 -2.65
C THR A 42 -3.58 4.16 -2.41
N ALA A 43 -2.72 3.68 -3.31
CA ALA A 43 -2.03 2.41 -3.14
C ALA A 43 -1.13 2.41 -1.89
N ILE A 44 -0.30 3.45 -1.71
CA ILE A 44 0.60 3.57 -0.56
C ILE A 44 -0.18 3.68 0.74
N GLU A 45 -1.23 4.50 0.78
CA GLU A 45 -2.06 4.68 1.97
C GLU A 45 -2.81 3.40 2.35
N PHE A 46 -3.28 2.63 1.35
CA PHE A 46 -3.84 1.31 1.59
C PHE A 46 -2.82 0.33 2.14
N THR A 47 -1.60 0.29 1.59
CA THR A 47 -0.53 -0.55 2.12
C THR A 47 -0.16 -0.18 3.56
N LYS A 48 -0.17 1.11 3.91
CA LYS A 48 0.00 1.55 5.30
C LYS A 48 -1.10 1.05 6.21
N ALA A 49 -2.36 1.18 5.78
CA ALA A 49 -3.49 0.71 6.56
C ALA A 49 -3.44 -0.81 6.79
N VAL A 50 -3.07 -1.60 5.77
CA VAL A 50 -2.90 -3.06 5.89
C VAL A 50 -1.82 -3.43 6.92
N ASN A 51 -0.69 -2.71 6.95
CA ASN A 51 0.44 -3.02 7.83
C ASN A 51 0.44 -2.25 9.16
N CYS A 52 -0.61 -1.47 9.45
CA CYS A 52 -0.66 -0.61 10.62
C CYS A 52 -0.92 -1.41 11.89
N LEU A 53 -0.03 -1.29 12.89
CA LEU A 53 -0.16 -1.99 14.18
C LEU A 53 -1.31 -1.46 15.04
N ASN A 54 -1.65 -0.18 14.88
CA ASN A 54 -2.65 0.51 15.70
C ASN A 54 -3.75 1.13 14.81
N LEU A 55 -4.36 0.32 13.95
CA LEU A 55 -5.37 0.82 13.01
C LEU A 55 -6.52 1.51 13.76
N ASN A 56 -6.90 2.71 13.33
CA ASN A 56 -7.94 3.46 14.04
C ASN A 56 -9.35 2.91 13.72
N ARG A 57 -10.37 3.39 14.46
CA ARG A 57 -11.78 2.96 14.26
C ARG A 57 -12.34 3.25 12.86
N ASN A 58 -11.72 4.19 12.14
CA ASN A 58 -12.11 4.58 10.78
C ASN A 58 -11.34 3.79 9.72
N LEU A 59 -10.54 2.79 10.11
CA LEU A 59 -9.71 1.96 9.22
C LEU A 59 -8.62 2.77 8.51
N GLU A 60 -8.17 3.85 9.14
CA GLU A 60 -7.06 4.68 8.70
C GLU A 60 -5.79 4.28 9.47
N ALA A 61 -4.64 4.41 8.80
CA ALA A 61 -3.34 4.20 9.41
C ALA A 61 -3.10 5.23 10.54
N CYS A 62 -2.45 4.80 11.61
CA CYS A 62 -2.20 5.65 12.79
C CYS A 62 -1.09 6.70 12.59
N ASP A 63 -0.25 6.53 11.58
CA ASP A 63 0.92 7.38 11.29
C ASP A 63 1.96 7.51 12.42
N ASN A 64 1.84 6.74 13.51
CA ASN A 64 2.75 6.82 14.66
C ASN A 64 3.43 5.49 15.04
N CYS A 65 2.94 4.34 14.56
CA CYS A 65 3.57 3.07 14.83
C CYS A 65 4.81 2.86 13.97
N HIS A 66 5.68 1.92 14.37
CA HIS A 66 6.94 1.62 13.68
C HIS A 66 6.73 1.34 12.18
N SER A 67 5.82 0.43 11.83
CA SER A 67 5.45 0.11 10.45
C SER A 67 5.01 1.34 9.63
N CYS A 68 4.10 2.17 10.16
CA CYS A 68 3.66 3.40 9.47
C CYS A 68 4.82 4.37 9.23
N ASN A 69 5.71 4.53 10.21
CA ASN A 69 6.87 5.41 10.08
C ASN A 69 7.86 4.92 9.02
N GLU A 70 8.14 3.61 8.96
CA GLU A 70 9.03 3.04 7.95
C GLU A 70 8.45 3.13 6.55
N ILE A 71 7.14 2.87 6.40
CA ILE A 71 6.45 3.01 5.10
C ILE A 71 6.44 4.47 4.65
N ASN A 72 6.18 5.42 5.55
CA ASN A 72 6.23 6.85 5.24
C ASN A 72 7.64 7.29 4.79
N LYS A 73 8.70 6.67 5.34
CA LYS A 73 10.09 6.89 4.91
C LYS A 73 10.50 6.07 3.68
N GLN A 74 9.64 5.19 3.18
CA GLN A 74 9.94 4.23 2.11
C GLN A 74 11.16 3.34 2.42
N CYS A 75 11.37 3.03 3.70
CA CYS A 75 12.48 2.17 4.17
C CYS A 75 11.98 0.86 4.80
N CYS A 76 10.69 0.58 4.72
CA CYS A 76 10.13 -0.68 5.22
C CYS A 76 10.64 -1.85 4.37
N PRO A 77 11.26 -2.89 4.96
CA PRO A 77 11.79 -4.04 4.21
C PRO A 77 10.69 -4.83 3.49
N ASP A 78 9.46 -4.80 4.01
CA ASP A 78 8.31 -5.50 3.45
C ASP A 78 7.53 -4.64 2.43
N LEU A 79 8.04 -3.46 2.06
CA LEU A 79 7.50 -2.59 1.01
C LEU A 79 8.51 -2.45 -0.13
N LYS A 80 8.14 -2.94 -1.32
CA LYS A 80 8.90 -2.70 -2.55
C LYS A 80 8.12 -1.83 -3.51
N ILE A 81 8.68 -0.67 -3.86
CA ILE A 81 8.14 0.19 -4.92
C ILE A 81 8.97 -0.04 -6.18
N VAL A 82 8.29 -0.40 -7.27
CA VAL A 82 8.93 -0.56 -8.58
C VAL A 82 8.44 0.50 -9.54
N GLU A 83 9.40 1.23 -10.08
CA GLU A 83 9.18 2.31 -11.02
C GLU A 83 9.86 1.98 -12.35
N THR A 84 9.40 2.65 -13.40
CA THR A 84 9.95 2.46 -14.74
C THR A 84 11.37 3.02 -14.81
N THR A 85 12.27 2.26 -15.43
CA THR A 85 13.61 2.72 -15.76
C THR A 85 13.65 3.04 -17.25
N LYS A 86 13.74 4.32 -17.63
CA LYS A 86 13.68 4.77 -19.04
C LYS A 86 12.39 4.40 -19.77
N GLY A 87 11.24 4.48 -19.07
CA GLY A 87 9.92 4.30 -19.67
C GLY A 87 9.39 2.87 -19.71
N SER A 88 10.16 1.87 -19.25
CA SER A 88 9.68 0.49 -19.12
C SER A 88 10.08 -0.14 -17.80
N ILE A 89 9.31 -1.14 -17.36
CA ILE A 89 9.69 -2.02 -16.25
C ILE A 89 10.54 -3.14 -16.83
N LYS A 90 11.73 -3.34 -16.28
CA LYS A 90 12.67 -4.37 -16.75
C LYS A 90 12.32 -5.73 -16.17
N ILE A 91 12.65 -6.79 -16.91
CA ILE A 91 12.45 -8.17 -16.49
C ILE A 91 13.25 -8.47 -15.22
N GLU A 92 14.46 -7.91 -15.11
CA GLU A 92 15.34 -8.10 -13.95
C GLU A 92 14.68 -7.58 -12.66
N GLN A 93 14.05 -6.40 -12.69
CA GLN A 93 13.34 -5.84 -11.53
C GLN A 93 12.24 -6.79 -11.03
N ILE A 94 11.46 -7.37 -11.96
CA ILE A 94 10.40 -8.32 -11.61
C ILE A 94 10.97 -9.63 -11.04
N ARG A 95 12.09 -10.11 -11.57
CA ARG A 95 12.76 -11.31 -11.05
C ARG A 95 13.31 -11.11 -9.65
N GLU A 96 13.83 -9.93 -9.33
CA GLU A 96 14.29 -9.58 -7.99
C GLU A 96 13.13 -9.57 -6.99
N ILE A 97 12.02 -8.90 -7.30
CA ILE A 97 10.81 -8.90 -6.46
C ILE A 97 10.34 -10.34 -6.19
N ARG A 98 10.31 -11.19 -7.22
CA ARG A 98 9.84 -12.57 -7.06
C ARG A 98 10.69 -13.35 -6.04
N LYS A 99 12.00 -13.13 -6.03
CA LYS A 99 12.90 -13.74 -5.03
C LYS A 99 12.67 -13.16 -3.63
N GLU A 100 12.43 -11.86 -3.52
CA GLU A 100 12.15 -11.20 -2.24
C GLU A 100 10.84 -11.69 -1.61
N ILE A 101 9.78 -11.90 -2.42
CA ILE A 101 8.47 -12.40 -1.95
C ILE A 101 8.54 -13.85 -1.43
N GLU A 102 9.51 -14.65 -1.88
CA GLU A 102 9.73 -16.02 -1.37
C GLU A 102 10.33 -16.04 0.05
N LEU A 103 10.86 -14.91 0.52
CA LEU A 103 11.39 -14.77 1.88
C LEU A 103 10.25 -14.58 2.89
N LYS A 104 10.52 -14.93 4.15
CA LYS A 104 9.58 -14.62 5.24
C LYS A 104 9.53 -13.11 5.46
N PRO A 105 8.33 -12.54 5.71
CA PRO A 105 8.20 -11.12 6.04
C PRO A 105 8.97 -10.79 7.30
N SER A 106 9.62 -9.63 7.31
CA SER A 106 10.42 -9.16 8.45
C SER A 106 9.52 -8.69 9.59
N TYR A 107 8.41 -8.04 9.24
CA TYR A 107 7.37 -7.59 10.14
C TYR A 107 6.01 -7.97 9.57
N SER A 108 5.40 -9.05 10.06
CA SER A 108 4.01 -9.38 9.71
C SER A 108 3.10 -9.17 10.92
N PRO A 109 2.26 -8.14 10.95
CA PRO A 109 1.09 -8.11 11.81
C PRO A 109 -0.04 -8.82 11.08
N LEU A 110 -0.10 -10.14 11.21
CA LEU A 110 -1.32 -10.91 10.97
C LEU A 110 -1.66 -11.66 12.25
#